data_AF-A0A7S4R045-F1
#
_entry.id   AF-A0A7S4R045-F1
#
_cell.length_a   1.000
_cell.length_b   1.000
_cell.length_c   1.000
_cell.angle_alpha   90.00
_cell.angle_beta   90.00
_cell.angle_gamma   90.00
#
_symmetry.space_group_name_H-M   'P 1'
#
loop_
_entity.id
_entity.type
_entity.pdbx_description
1 polymer ?
#
loop_
_entity_poly.entity_id
_entity_poly.type
_entity_poly.pdbx_seq_one_letter_code
_entity_poly.pdbx_strand_id
1 'polypeptide(L)'
;VITLTPVLIRDNAQGQFLLVSTVLVVHIMVEALCRPWRIWYLNHLDLGVNLCLLQLLAVGGLLTDAPEDTRMLSSLSVVIFSVLIAVLGCAVLALALQSLYPSPVFAFFVCHAKGDAGARARALQLKLQQRSAWPSKTFIDADHLYNLDALFDTVRCRVRNLVVLLSGKTLTRPWCAGEITTAVRKGVPIIVVRCADFRPPEDLDTEFAQMFDFGTSGLAMYEIKPDEVVGAYRTLLAKDYITAPAGLGNAEMEALAQDICKHAGGTVRLRLDRNSTCNFGALAWPSQDRHSETAIVCCMEDVEALSGAMILHQKLEELFDGTASFLQAASGMAPPSPEQVFQLMCPAGDDAASSSSVVVLLSNASLTTPDSVGLILGIMARFAAESLTVVPVTMPNFAFPDAAYYGGEFLDVFARIPQSCSPGIGEAEAVERMKRFFRIICVAFNTHGSERVIDSQVADIHARLLTRTCTFAPRTSSTRRMSALSDVSSLLNSARSRSVGTSRTLRGDASPMTPTTPSSTSQAVRAASRSPGSSHTSLVTAADQTREDATARV
;
A
#
# COMPACT_ATOMS: atom_id res chain seq x y z
N VAL A 1 0.14 -9.47 -45.04
CA VAL A 1 -0.02 -8.48 -46.14
C VAL A 1 1.29 -8.28 -46.89
N ILE A 2 2.41 -7.94 -46.22
CA ILE A 2 3.73 -7.76 -46.88
C ILE A 2 4.12 -8.95 -47.76
N THR A 3 3.94 -10.19 -47.28
CA THR A 3 4.23 -11.42 -48.04
C THR A 3 3.32 -11.65 -49.25
N LEU A 4 2.15 -11.01 -49.30
CA LEU A 4 1.18 -11.14 -50.39
C LEU A 4 1.39 -10.06 -51.47
N THR A 5 2.18 -9.02 -51.20
CA THR A 5 2.40 -7.93 -52.15
C THR A 5 2.87 -8.38 -53.53
N PRO A 6 3.86 -9.31 -53.67
CA PRO A 6 4.28 -9.80 -54.99
C PRO A 6 3.19 -10.58 -55.74
N VAL A 7 2.21 -11.14 -55.00
CA VAL A 7 1.08 -11.89 -55.57
C VAL A 7 -0.02 -10.94 -56.02
N LEU A 8 -0.32 -9.90 -55.24
CA LEU A 8 -1.36 -8.92 -55.54
C LEU A 8 -1.01 -8.01 -56.71
N ILE A 9 0.27 -7.69 -56.89
CA ILE A 9 0.76 -6.80 -57.94
C ILE A 9 1.91 -7.51 -58.64
N ARG A 10 1.64 -8.41 -59.58
CA ARG A 10 2.67 -9.29 -60.16
C ARG A 10 3.66 -8.56 -61.07
N ASP A 11 3.16 -7.67 -61.93
CA ASP A 11 3.92 -7.13 -63.08
C ASP A 11 4.28 -5.64 -62.92
N ASN A 12 4.16 -5.09 -61.72
CA ASN A 12 4.48 -3.70 -61.44
C ASN A 12 5.29 -3.57 -60.15
N ALA A 13 6.62 -3.59 -60.30
CA ALA A 13 7.56 -3.46 -59.18
C ALA A 13 7.35 -2.16 -58.38
N GLN A 14 6.98 -1.05 -59.03
CA GLN A 14 6.70 0.22 -58.36
C GLN A 14 5.41 0.14 -57.52
N GLY A 15 4.38 -0.54 -58.04
CA GLY A 15 3.15 -0.81 -57.30
C GLY A 15 3.39 -1.72 -56.10
N GLN A 16 4.22 -2.77 -56.24
CA GLN A 16 4.65 -3.61 -55.13
C GLN A 16 5.36 -2.78 -54.05
N PHE A 17 6.28 -1.92 -54.47
CA PHE A 17 7.03 -1.02 -53.60
C PHE A 17 6.13 -0.08 -52.79
N LEU A 18 5.19 0.59 -53.47
CA LEU A 18 4.23 1.50 -52.84
C LEU A 18 3.33 0.77 -51.85
N LEU A 19 2.85 -0.43 -52.18
CA LEU A 19 1.99 -1.21 -51.30
C LEU A 19 2.73 -1.68 -50.04
N VAL A 20 3.96 -2.22 -50.16
CA VAL A 20 4.77 -2.59 -48.99
C VAL A 20 5.06 -1.38 -48.11
N SER A 21 5.44 -0.25 -48.72
CA SER A 21 5.74 0.99 -47.99
C SER A 21 4.52 1.51 -47.24
N THR A 22 3.34 1.48 -47.86
CA THR A 22 2.08 1.90 -47.22
C THR A 22 1.74 1.01 -46.03
N VAL A 23 1.88 -0.31 -46.18
CA VAL A 23 1.62 -1.27 -45.09
C VAL A 23 2.58 -1.06 -43.93
N LEU A 24 3.87 -0.81 -44.19
CA LEU A 24 4.85 -0.51 -43.16
C LEU A 24 4.56 0.82 -42.46
N VAL A 25 4.19 1.88 -43.18
CA VAL A 25 3.80 3.16 -42.58
C VAL A 25 2.59 2.98 -41.65
N VAL A 26 1.55 2.26 -42.09
CA VAL A 26 0.39 1.96 -41.23
C VAL A 26 0.79 1.14 -40.01
N HIS A 27 1.68 0.16 -40.17
CA HIS A 27 2.20 -0.64 -39.06
C HIS A 27 2.95 0.24 -38.04
N ILE A 28 3.88 1.08 -38.50
CA ILE A 28 4.63 2.06 -37.70
C ILE A 28 3.66 2.99 -36.94
N MET A 29 2.61 3.49 -37.60
CA MET A 29 1.60 4.33 -36.96
C MET A 29 0.85 3.57 -35.86
N VAL A 30 0.39 2.35 -36.14
CA VAL A 30 -0.31 1.51 -35.15
C VAL A 30 0.63 1.17 -33.98
N GLU A 31 1.88 0.83 -34.24
CA GLU A 31 2.87 0.52 -33.20
C GLU A 31 3.18 1.74 -32.33
N ALA A 32 3.39 2.91 -32.94
CA ALA A 32 3.62 4.15 -32.22
C ALA A 32 2.44 4.57 -31.32
N LEU A 33 1.20 4.30 -31.78
CA LEU A 33 -0.03 4.60 -31.05
C LEU A 33 -0.36 3.56 -29.97
N CYS A 34 -0.24 2.27 -30.29
CA CYS A 34 -0.64 1.18 -29.41
C CYS A 34 0.45 0.80 -28.41
N ARG A 35 1.72 1.09 -28.71
CA ARG A 35 2.90 0.75 -27.89
C ARG A 35 2.80 -0.69 -27.33
N PRO A 36 2.80 -1.70 -28.20
CA PRO A 36 2.44 -3.07 -27.84
C PRO A 36 3.37 -3.69 -26.78
N TRP A 37 4.60 -3.21 -26.66
CA TRP A 37 5.57 -3.74 -25.71
C TRP A 37 5.42 -3.09 -24.34
N ARG A 38 5.42 -3.93 -23.29
CA ARG A 38 5.39 -3.48 -21.89
C ARG A 38 6.67 -2.73 -21.49
N ILE A 39 7.80 -3.10 -22.08
CA ILE A 39 9.10 -2.45 -21.86
C ILE A 39 9.20 -1.30 -22.87
N TRP A 40 9.33 -0.07 -22.37
CA TRP A 40 9.28 1.13 -23.23
C TRP A 40 10.37 1.14 -24.30
N TYR A 41 11.58 0.68 -23.97
CA TYR A 41 12.72 0.61 -24.91
C TYR A 41 12.45 -0.32 -26.10
N LEU A 42 11.68 -1.40 -25.92
CA LEU A 42 11.35 -2.32 -27.02
C LEU A 42 10.44 -1.67 -28.05
N ASN A 43 9.51 -0.79 -27.63
CA ASN A 43 8.70 -0.01 -28.58
C ASN A 43 9.56 0.96 -29.41
N HIS A 44 10.66 1.45 -28.86
CA HIS A 44 11.56 2.34 -29.61
C HIS A 44 12.45 1.57 -30.56
N LEU A 45 12.96 0.42 -30.13
CA LEU A 45 13.75 -0.47 -30.97
C LEU A 45 12.94 -0.95 -32.17
N ASP A 46 11.74 -1.44 -31.93
CA ASP A 46 10.86 -2.00 -32.96
C ASP A 46 10.42 -0.91 -33.95
N LEU A 47 10.00 0.26 -33.46
CA LEU A 47 9.78 1.46 -34.29
C LEU A 47 11.02 1.83 -35.12
N GLY A 48 12.21 1.80 -34.52
CA GLY A 48 13.48 2.09 -35.19
C GLY A 48 13.81 1.09 -36.30
N VAL A 49 13.63 -0.21 -36.05
CA VAL A 49 13.84 -1.28 -37.04
C VAL A 49 12.86 -1.12 -38.21
N ASN A 50 11.58 -0.87 -37.92
CA ASN A 50 10.56 -0.67 -38.95
C ASN A 50 10.83 0.58 -39.82
N LEU A 51 11.34 1.66 -39.21
CA LEU A 51 11.76 2.85 -39.95
C LEU A 51 13.00 2.59 -40.82
N CYS A 52 13.99 1.84 -40.33
CA CYS A 52 15.14 1.41 -41.13
C CYS A 52 14.72 0.55 -42.32
N LEU A 53 13.78 -0.39 -42.13
CA LEU A 53 13.22 -1.21 -43.20
C LEU A 53 12.51 -0.37 -44.25
N LEU A 54 11.71 0.61 -43.83
CA LEU A 54 11.04 1.54 -44.73
C LEU A 54 12.04 2.39 -45.54
N GLN A 55 13.15 2.80 -44.91
CA GLN A 55 14.21 3.55 -45.58
C GLN A 55 14.97 2.71 -46.60
N LEU A 56 15.31 1.45 -46.25
CA LEU A 56 15.93 0.49 -47.17
C LEU A 56 15.05 0.24 -48.40
N LEU A 57 13.74 0.07 -48.15
CA LEU A 57 12.73 -0.02 -49.18
C LEU A 57 12.78 1.21 -50.10
N ALA A 58 12.70 2.42 -49.54
CA ALA A 58 12.69 3.65 -50.34
C ALA A 58 13.96 3.83 -51.18
N VAL A 59 15.13 3.50 -50.64
CA VAL A 59 16.39 3.48 -51.41
C VAL A 59 16.31 2.44 -52.53
N GLY A 60 15.80 1.23 -52.26
CA GLY A 60 15.59 0.21 -53.28
C GLY A 60 14.67 0.65 -54.42
N GLY A 61 13.58 1.37 -54.10
CA GLY A 61 12.68 1.95 -55.09
C GLY A 61 13.29 3.08 -55.92
N LEU A 62 14.26 3.81 -55.37
CA LEU A 62 15.03 4.82 -56.10
C LEU A 62 16.08 4.22 -57.05
N LEU A 63 16.57 3.01 -56.74
CA LEU A 63 17.59 2.30 -57.53
C LEU A 63 16.99 1.47 -58.67
N THR A 64 15.68 1.24 -58.70
CA THR A 64 15.05 0.54 -59.83
C THR A 64 14.99 1.44 -61.07
N ASP A 65 15.78 1.08 -62.10
CA ASP A 65 15.77 1.75 -63.40
C ASP A 65 14.34 1.77 -63.97
N ALA A 66 13.86 2.98 -64.24
CA ALA A 66 12.50 3.20 -64.70
C ALA A 66 12.53 3.86 -66.10
N PRO A 67 11.71 3.41 -67.07
CA PRO A 67 11.68 3.96 -68.42
C PRO A 67 11.30 5.45 -68.43
N GLU A 68 11.70 6.21 -69.45
CA GLU A 68 11.70 7.70 -69.47
C GLU A 68 10.37 8.38 -69.07
N ASP A 69 9.22 7.73 -69.24
CA ASP A 69 7.89 8.22 -68.81
C ASP A 69 7.69 8.30 -67.28
N THR A 70 8.68 7.88 -66.49
CA THR A 70 8.57 7.75 -65.03
C THR A 70 9.19 8.91 -64.24
N ARG A 71 9.56 10.03 -64.88
CA ARG A 71 10.09 11.24 -64.19
C ARG A 71 9.16 11.73 -63.07
N MET A 72 7.85 11.67 -63.30
CA MET A 72 6.84 12.04 -62.30
C MET A 72 6.89 11.10 -61.09
N LEU A 73 7.02 9.78 -61.31
CA LEU A 73 7.17 8.78 -60.26
C LEU A 73 8.48 8.96 -59.48
N SER A 74 9.58 9.25 -60.16
CA SER A 74 10.87 9.54 -59.50
C SER A 74 10.77 10.79 -58.59
N SER A 75 10.16 11.88 -59.07
CA SER A 75 9.96 13.09 -58.26
C SER A 75 9.06 12.83 -57.05
N LEU A 76 7.99 12.04 -57.23
CA LEU A 76 7.09 11.66 -56.16
C LEU A 76 7.81 10.80 -55.11
N SER A 77 8.64 9.86 -55.54
CA SER A 77 9.46 9.01 -54.66
C SER A 77 10.45 9.82 -53.83
N VAL A 78 11.10 10.83 -54.41
CA VAL A 78 12.02 11.73 -53.67
C VAL A 78 11.27 12.57 -52.63
N VAL A 79 10.10 13.09 -52.96
CA VAL A 79 9.26 13.85 -52.02
C VAL A 79 8.82 12.95 -50.86
N ILE A 80 8.30 11.74 -51.18
CA ILE A 80 7.89 10.75 -50.18
C ILE A 80 9.08 10.39 -49.29
N PHE A 81 10.25 10.12 -49.86
CA PHE A 81 11.46 9.80 -49.11
C PHE A 81 11.90 10.94 -48.18
N SER A 82 11.86 12.18 -48.66
CA SER A 82 12.22 13.36 -47.86
C SER A 82 11.27 13.56 -46.69
N VAL A 83 9.96 13.36 -46.91
CA VAL A 83 8.94 13.40 -45.85
C VAL A 83 9.17 12.28 -44.84
N LEU A 84 9.47 11.06 -45.30
CA LEU A 84 9.75 9.92 -44.42
C LEU A 84 10.99 10.15 -43.55
N ILE A 85 12.08 10.70 -44.11
CA ILE A 85 13.27 11.08 -43.35
C ILE A 85 12.94 12.17 -42.33
N ALA A 86 12.16 13.19 -42.71
CA ALA A 86 11.77 14.26 -41.79
C ALA A 86 10.91 13.72 -40.63
N VAL A 87 9.96 12.83 -40.92
CA VAL A 87 9.11 12.18 -39.90
C VAL A 87 9.96 11.29 -38.98
N LEU A 88 10.89 10.49 -39.53
CA LEU A 88 11.84 9.70 -38.76
C LEU A 88 12.72 10.58 -37.87
N GLY A 89 13.28 11.66 -38.42
CA GLY A 89 14.10 12.62 -37.67
C GLY A 89 13.33 13.26 -36.52
N CYS A 90 12.09 13.71 -36.77
CA CYS A 90 11.20 14.24 -35.74
C CYS A 90 10.82 13.18 -34.69
N ALA A 91 10.58 11.92 -35.10
CA ALA A 91 10.27 10.84 -34.18
C ALA A 91 11.48 10.51 -33.30
N VAL A 92 12.67 10.32 -33.88
CA VAL A 92 13.92 10.09 -33.14
C VAL A 92 14.22 11.24 -32.19
N LEU A 93 14.05 12.49 -32.63
CA LEU A 93 14.22 13.65 -31.77
C LEU A 93 13.20 13.66 -30.63
N ALA A 94 11.91 13.39 -30.91
CA ALA A 94 10.88 13.32 -29.88
C ALA A 94 11.17 12.20 -28.87
N LEU A 95 11.66 11.04 -29.32
CA LEU A 95 12.05 9.93 -28.46
C LEU A 95 13.30 10.24 -27.64
N ALA A 96 14.31 10.87 -28.25
CA ALA A 96 15.49 11.34 -27.55
C ALA A 96 15.09 12.36 -26.47
N LEU A 97 14.23 13.32 -26.80
CA LEU A 97 13.70 14.29 -25.83
C LEU A 97 12.88 13.61 -24.73
N GLN A 98 12.03 12.62 -25.04
CA GLN A 98 11.28 11.87 -24.02
C GLN A 98 12.20 11.03 -23.12
N SER A 99 13.26 10.45 -23.68
CA SER A 99 14.26 9.66 -22.94
C SER A 99 15.14 10.54 -22.05
N LEU A 100 15.44 11.75 -22.51
CA LEU A 100 16.21 12.75 -21.75
C LEU A 100 15.35 13.43 -20.66
N TYR A 101 14.04 13.48 -20.84
CA TYR A 101 13.10 14.09 -19.89
C TYR A 101 11.96 13.12 -19.54
N PRO A 102 12.24 11.97 -18.89
CA PRO A 102 11.19 11.10 -18.41
C PRO A 102 10.34 11.89 -17.40
N SER A 103 9.06 12.07 -17.70
CA SER A 103 8.16 12.70 -16.74
C SER A 103 7.96 11.75 -15.56
N PRO A 104 8.11 12.22 -14.31
CA PRO A 104 7.86 11.38 -13.16
C PRO A 104 6.40 10.93 -13.19
N VAL A 105 6.19 9.62 -13.09
CA VAL A 105 4.86 8.99 -13.09
C VAL A 105 4.15 9.25 -11.75
N PHE A 106 4.93 9.35 -10.68
CA PHE A 106 4.46 9.49 -9.31
C PHE A 106 4.86 10.85 -8.75
N ALA A 107 3.90 11.58 -8.19
CA ALA A 107 4.19 12.82 -7.48
C ALA A 107 4.91 12.55 -6.15
N PHE A 108 4.55 11.43 -5.51
CA PHE A 108 5.07 11.02 -4.22
C PHE A 108 5.37 9.52 -4.21
N PHE A 109 6.42 9.14 -3.50
CA PHE A 109 6.69 7.77 -3.06
C PHE A 109 6.79 7.79 -1.54
N VAL A 110 6.03 6.93 -0.85
CA VAL A 110 6.04 6.87 0.62
C VAL A 110 6.94 5.72 1.09
N CYS A 111 8.18 6.06 1.45
CA CYS A 111 9.16 5.17 2.08
C CYS A 111 8.82 4.99 3.56
N HIS A 112 8.64 3.76 4.01
CA HIS A 112 8.24 3.45 5.39
C HIS A 112 8.64 2.04 5.83
N ALA A 113 8.72 1.82 7.14
CA ALA A 113 8.88 0.48 7.69
C ALA A 113 7.55 -0.30 7.66
N LYS A 114 7.41 -1.24 6.71
CA LYS A 114 6.18 -2.03 6.50
C LYS A 114 5.54 -2.61 7.76
N GLY A 115 6.34 -3.10 8.71
CA GLY A 115 5.81 -3.75 9.92
C GLY A 115 5.37 -2.79 11.04
N ASP A 116 5.62 -1.49 10.88
CA ASP A 116 5.56 -0.50 11.97
C ASP A 116 4.73 0.73 11.61
N ALA A 117 4.78 1.14 10.34
CA ALA A 117 4.08 2.32 9.81
C ALA A 117 3.30 2.00 8.53
N GLY A 118 2.93 0.74 8.31
CA GLY A 118 2.31 0.28 7.08
C GLY A 118 0.90 0.81 6.87
N ALA A 119 0.03 0.74 7.90
CA ALA A 119 -1.28 1.36 7.84
C ALA A 119 -1.16 2.89 7.76
N ARG A 120 -0.23 3.49 8.52
CA ARG A 120 0.01 4.95 8.48
C ARG A 120 0.41 5.42 7.07
N ALA A 121 1.34 4.72 6.42
CA ALA A 121 1.78 5.02 5.07
C ALA A 121 0.65 4.90 4.05
N ARG A 122 -0.21 3.88 4.18
CA ARG A 122 -1.39 3.69 3.32
C ARG A 122 -2.43 4.78 3.52
N ALA A 123 -2.76 5.13 4.75
CA ALA A 123 -3.68 6.23 5.04
C ALA A 123 -3.15 7.57 4.49
N LEU A 124 -1.83 7.82 4.63
CA LEU A 124 -1.19 8.99 4.03
C LEU A 124 -1.23 8.96 2.50
N GLN A 125 -0.99 7.80 1.88
CA GLN A 125 -1.10 7.64 0.43
C GLN A 125 -2.48 8.06 -0.08
N LEU A 126 -3.56 7.62 0.58
CA LEU A 126 -4.93 7.98 0.22
C LEU A 126 -5.15 9.50 0.29
N LYS A 127 -4.67 10.16 1.34
CA LYS A 127 -4.77 11.62 1.49
C LYS A 127 -3.95 12.39 0.47
N LEU A 128 -2.74 11.96 0.18
CA LEU A 128 -1.90 12.56 -0.86
C LEU A 128 -2.54 12.42 -2.24
N GLN A 129 -3.13 11.26 -2.56
CA GLN A 129 -3.83 11.02 -3.82
C GLN A 129 -5.06 11.92 -3.97
N GLN A 130 -5.84 12.12 -2.89
CA GLN A 130 -6.99 13.03 -2.88
C GLN A 130 -6.58 14.49 -3.21
N ARG A 131 -5.42 14.94 -2.73
CA ARG A 131 -4.92 16.31 -2.93
C ARG A 131 -4.16 16.53 -4.24
N SER A 132 -3.54 15.49 -4.79
CA SER A 132 -2.76 15.60 -6.01
C SER A 132 -3.67 15.69 -7.24
N ALA A 133 -3.40 16.61 -8.17
CA ALA A 133 -4.16 16.68 -9.43
C ALA A 133 -3.84 15.46 -10.30
N TRP A 134 -4.87 14.86 -10.88
CA TRP A 134 -4.73 13.79 -11.87
C TRP A 134 -3.83 14.25 -13.04
N PRO A 135 -2.91 13.41 -13.53
CA PRO A 135 -2.75 11.97 -13.28
C PRO A 135 -1.75 11.62 -12.16
N SER A 136 -1.37 12.56 -11.30
CA SER A 136 -0.35 12.34 -10.27
C SER A 136 -0.76 11.22 -9.31
N LYS A 137 0.02 10.14 -9.28
CA LYS A 137 -0.20 9.03 -8.34
C LYS A 137 0.78 9.12 -7.18
N THR A 138 0.34 8.64 -6.01
CA THR A 138 1.25 8.35 -4.89
C THR A 138 1.54 6.85 -4.88
N PHE A 139 2.82 6.52 -4.89
CA PHE A 139 3.32 5.15 -4.85
C PHE A 139 3.63 4.72 -3.40
N ILE A 140 3.31 3.47 -3.09
CA ILE A 140 3.73 2.76 -1.87
C ILE A 140 4.25 1.38 -2.29
N ASP A 141 5.26 0.87 -1.58
CA ASP A 141 5.90 -0.41 -1.89
C ASP A 141 4.89 -1.58 -1.92
N ALA A 142 3.92 -1.60 -1.00
CA ALA A 142 2.93 -2.66 -0.82
C ALA A 142 2.07 -2.97 -2.07
N ASP A 143 1.88 -2.03 -2.99
CA ASP A 143 1.07 -2.24 -4.19
C ASP A 143 1.79 -2.98 -5.31
N HIS A 144 3.13 -2.91 -5.34
CA HIS A 144 3.92 -3.36 -6.49
C HIS A 144 5.19 -4.14 -6.11
N LEU A 145 5.31 -4.63 -4.86
CA LEU A 145 6.45 -5.37 -4.31
C LEU A 145 6.61 -6.81 -4.84
N TYR A 146 6.54 -7.01 -6.16
CA TYR A 146 6.85 -8.30 -6.79
C TYR A 146 8.27 -8.34 -7.37
N ASN A 147 8.84 -7.17 -7.65
CA ASN A 147 10.20 -7.03 -8.16
C ASN A 147 10.89 -5.84 -7.47
N LEU A 148 11.91 -6.13 -6.68
CA LEU A 148 12.69 -5.14 -5.94
C LEU A 148 13.52 -4.24 -6.87
N ASP A 149 13.89 -4.72 -8.05
CA ASP A 149 14.59 -3.91 -9.07
C ASP A 149 13.69 -2.74 -9.51
N ALA A 150 12.40 -3.01 -9.66
CA ALA A 150 11.42 -1.99 -10.03
C ALA A 150 11.22 -0.95 -8.91
N LEU A 151 11.54 -1.27 -7.65
CA LEU A 151 11.42 -0.36 -6.52
C LEU A 151 12.45 0.77 -6.63
N PHE A 152 13.73 0.43 -6.77
CA PHE A 152 14.81 1.40 -6.87
C PHE A 152 14.78 2.16 -8.21
N ASP A 153 14.38 1.51 -9.30
CA ASP A 153 14.14 2.22 -10.56
C ASP A 153 12.99 3.22 -10.47
N THR A 154 11.93 2.88 -9.72
CA THR A 154 10.83 3.82 -9.47
C THR A 154 11.32 5.06 -8.73
N VAL A 155 12.07 4.88 -7.63
CA VAL A 155 12.68 6.00 -6.90
C VAL A 155 13.61 6.81 -7.81
N ARG A 156 14.46 6.13 -8.59
CA ARG A 156 15.49 6.73 -9.45
C ARG A 156 14.94 7.66 -10.53
N CYS A 157 13.85 7.28 -11.21
CA CYS A 157 13.42 8.00 -12.41
C CYS A 157 11.91 8.24 -12.54
N ARG A 158 11.07 7.68 -11.65
CA ARG A 158 9.61 7.79 -11.77
C ARG A 158 8.95 8.57 -10.65
N VAL A 159 9.72 8.98 -9.64
CA VAL A 159 9.21 9.67 -8.46
C VAL A 159 9.70 11.09 -8.44
N ARG A 160 8.76 12.01 -8.22
CA ARG A 160 9.09 13.44 -8.08
C ARG A 160 9.57 13.81 -6.69
N ASN A 161 8.96 13.25 -5.65
CA ASN A 161 9.33 13.47 -4.26
C ASN A 161 9.31 12.14 -3.49
N LEU A 162 10.38 11.84 -2.76
CA LEU A 162 10.42 10.75 -1.80
C LEU A 162 9.96 11.28 -0.44
N VAL A 163 8.83 10.79 0.07
CA VAL A 163 8.35 11.06 1.43
C VAL A 163 8.85 9.93 2.32
N VAL A 164 9.70 10.25 3.29
CA VAL A 164 10.26 9.25 4.22
C VAL A 164 9.55 9.37 5.57
N LEU A 165 8.74 8.37 5.90
CA LEU A 165 8.15 8.22 7.23
C LEU A 165 9.21 7.63 8.17
N LEU A 166 9.87 8.49 8.93
CA LEU A 166 10.82 8.07 9.97
C LEU A 166 10.07 7.60 11.21
N SER A 167 9.89 6.29 11.34
CA SER A 167 9.48 5.60 12.57
C SER A 167 10.69 4.93 13.22
N GLY A 168 10.52 4.38 14.42
CA GLY A 168 11.61 3.75 15.18
C GLY A 168 12.32 2.60 14.43
N LYS A 169 11.69 2.04 13.39
CA LYS A 169 12.26 0.95 12.57
C LYS A 169 12.65 1.38 11.16
N THR A 170 12.40 2.61 10.71
CA THR A 170 12.66 2.98 9.30
C THR A 170 14.14 2.82 8.91
N LEU A 171 15.07 3.24 9.77
CA LEU A 171 16.50 3.17 9.47
C LEU A 171 17.10 1.76 9.59
N THR A 172 16.38 0.80 10.18
CA THR A 172 16.84 -0.58 10.33
C THR A 172 16.43 -1.48 9.16
N ARG A 173 15.59 -0.98 8.24
CA ARG A 173 15.01 -1.77 7.14
C ARG A 173 15.84 -1.66 5.87
N PRO A 174 16.31 -2.79 5.28
CA PRO A 174 17.06 -2.81 4.02
C PRO A 174 16.43 -2.02 2.88
N TRP A 175 15.12 -2.18 2.67
CA TRP A 175 14.43 -1.53 1.56
C TRP A 175 14.36 -0.02 1.73
N CYS A 176 14.08 0.46 2.94
CA CYS A 176 14.11 1.89 3.25
C CYS A 176 15.51 2.47 3.03
N ALA A 177 16.55 1.78 3.52
CA ALA A 177 17.95 2.16 3.30
C ALA A 177 18.27 2.30 1.80
N GLY A 178 17.86 1.33 0.99
CA GLY A 178 18.07 1.33 -0.46
C GLY A 178 17.31 2.46 -1.17
N GLU A 179 16.06 2.72 -0.78
CA GLU A 179 15.23 3.81 -1.31
C GLU A 179 15.85 5.19 -1.00
N ILE A 180 16.22 5.42 0.26
CA ILE A 180 16.84 6.67 0.72
C ILE A 180 18.18 6.89 0.01
N THR A 181 19.03 5.85 -0.06
CA THR A 181 20.34 5.94 -0.72
C THR A 181 20.19 6.22 -2.22
N THR A 182 19.21 5.58 -2.88
CA THR A 182 18.92 5.81 -4.29
C THR A 182 18.43 7.23 -4.54
N ALA A 183 17.54 7.75 -3.69
CA ALA A 183 17.05 9.12 -3.79
C ALA A 183 18.18 10.15 -3.61
N VAL A 184 19.06 9.96 -2.62
CA VAL A 184 20.22 10.84 -2.41
C VAL A 184 21.16 10.80 -3.62
N ARG A 185 21.52 9.61 -4.11
CA ARG A 185 22.38 9.44 -5.30
C ARG A 185 21.82 10.13 -6.56
N LYS A 186 20.50 10.18 -6.69
CA LYS A 186 19.82 10.72 -7.88
C LYS A 186 19.29 12.14 -7.69
N GLY A 187 19.54 12.76 -6.53
CA GLY A 187 19.05 14.10 -6.23
C GLY A 187 17.52 14.21 -6.21
N VAL A 188 16.82 13.11 -5.91
CA VAL A 188 15.36 13.13 -5.76
C VAL A 188 15.02 13.93 -4.50
N PRO A 189 14.16 14.95 -4.57
CA PRO A 189 13.72 15.68 -3.39
C PRO A 189 13.18 14.74 -2.31
N ILE A 190 13.71 14.87 -1.09
CA ILE A 190 13.29 14.07 0.07
C ILE A 190 12.54 14.97 1.04
N ILE A 191 11.32 14.58 1.38
CA ILE A 191 10.48 15.20 2.40
C ILE A 191 10.49 14.28 3.61
N VAL A 192 11.02 14.75 4.73
CA VAL A 192 11.16 13.96 5.95
C VAL A 192 9.92 14.16 6.83
N VAL A 193 9.29 13.06 7.22
CA VAL A 193 8.18 13.06 8.18
C VAL A 193 8.63 12.26 9.41
N ARG A 194 8.85 12.96 10.52
CA ARG A 194 9.30 12.36 11.77
C ARG A 194 8.10 11.91 12.60
N CYS A 195 8.02 10.62 12.87
CA CYS A 195 6.99 10.05 13.73
C CYS A 195 7.35 10.21 15.21
N ALA A 196 6.35 10.19 16.09
CA ALA A 196 6.55 10.41 17.52
C ALA A 196 7.49 9.38 18.19
N ASP A 197 7.48 8.15 17.67
CA ASP A 197 8.28 7.01 18.13
C ASP A 197 9.72 7.03 17.58
N PHE A 198 10.05 7.93 16.66
CA PHE A 198 11.39 8.02 16.11
C PHE A 198 12.37 8.59 17.14
N ARG A 199 13.52 7.93 17.24
CA ARG A 199 14.69 8.40 17.98
C ARG A 199 15.87 8.40 17.02
N PRO A 200 16.46 9.57 16.73
CA PRO A 200 17.68 9.61 15.91
C PRO A 200 18.81 8.90 16.67
N PRO A 201 19.70 8.17 15.97
CA PRO A 201 20.91 7.63 16.59
C PRO A 201 21.79 8.79 17.10
N GLU A 202 22.44 8.59 18.24
CA GLU A 202 23.35 9.58 18.83
C GLU A 202 24.64 9.65 18.00
N ASP A 203 25.17 8.48 17.64
CA ASP A 203 26.31 8.34 16.77
C ASP A 203 26.02 7.30 15.68
N LEU A 204 25.62 7.82 14.52
CA LEU A 204 25.25 6.99 13.38
C LEU A 204 26.40 6.06 12.93
N ASP A 205 27.65 6.46 13.07
CA ASP A 205 28.79 5.66 12.59
C ASP A 205 29.03 4.42 13.45
N THR A 206 28.89 4.55 14.77
CA THR A 206 29.07 3.44 15.70
C THR A 206 27.81 2.58 15.83
N GLU A 207 26.63 3.17 15.73
CA GLU A 207 25.36 2.46 15.85
C GLU A 207 24.93 1.74 14.56
N PHE A 208 25.40 2.17 13.38
CA PHE A 208 24.94 1.61 12.09
C PHE A 208 25.08 0.09 12.01
N ALA A 209 26.23 -0.46 12.44
CA ALA A 209 26.47 -1.91 12.40
C ALA A 209 25.53 -2.70 13.34
N GLN A 210 25.00 -2.06 14.39
CA GLN A 210 24.06 -2.67 15.33
C GLN A 210 22.62 -2.56 14.82
N MET A 211 22.28 -1.44 14.18
CA MET A 211 20.95 -1.17 13.66
C MET A 211 20.65 -1.87 12.33
N PHE A 212 21.68 -2.14 11.52
CA PHE A 212 21.53 -2.52 10.13
C PHE A 212 22.52 -3.62 9.73
N ASP A 213 22.01 -4.83 9.51
CA ASP A 213 22.79 -5.93 8.94
C ASP A 213 22.90 -5.77 7.42
N PHE A 214 23.98 -5.14 6.98
CA PHE A 214 24.24 -4.92 5.56
C PHE A 214 24.46 -6.25 4.80
N GLY A 215 25.07 -7.25 5.44
CA GLY A 215 25.42 -8.52 4.79
C GLY A 215 24.19 -9.32 4.34
N THR A 216 23.10 -9.27 5.11
CA THR A 216 21.84 -9.96 4.78
C THR A 216 20.83 -9.06 4.06
N SER A 217 21.12 -7.76 3.92
CA SER A 217 20.21 -6.77 3.35
C SER A 217 19.86 -6.98 1.86
N GLY A 218 20.72 -7.65 1.09
CA GLY A 218 20.61 -7.77 -0.36
C GLY A 218 20.99 -6.51 -1.15
N LEU A 219 21.33 -5.40 -0.48
CA LEU A 219 21.65 -4.12 -1.14
C LEU A 219 22.92 -4.16 -1.99
N ALA A 220 23.84 -5.07 -1.69
CA ALA A 220 25.06 -5.26 -2.49
C ALA A 220 24.75 -5.64 -3.96
N MET A 221 23.64 -6.32 -4.23
CA MET A 221 23.20 -6.68 -5.59
C MET A 221 22.82 -5.44 -6.44
N TYR A 222 22.56 -4.32 -5.77
CA TYR A 222 22.19 -3.04 -6.38
C TYR A 222 23.34 -2.04 -6.41
N GLU A 223 24.57 -2.53 -6.17
CA GLU A 223 25.79 -1.72 -6.11
C GLU A 223 25.70 -0.58 -5.08
N ILE A 224 24.86 -0.74 -4.05
CA ILE A 224 24.83 0.14 -2.89
C ILE A 224 25.90 -0.37 -1.93
N LYS A 225 26.72 0.54 -1.37
CA LYS A 225 27.76 0.22 -0.38
C LYS A 225 27.34 0.67 1.02
N PRO A 226 27.87 0.08 2.10
CA PRO A 226 27.56 0.50 3.47
C PRO A 226 27.77 2.00 3.70
N ASP A 227 28.92 2.55 3.27
CA ASP A 227 29.27 3.96 3.46
C ASP A 227 28.28 4.92 2.79
N GLU A 228 27.65 4.49 1.69
CA GLU A 228 26.65 5.29 0.98
C GLU A 228 25.31 5.30 1.71
N VAL A 229 24.95 4.20 2.38
CA VAL A 229 23.77 4.15 3.25
C VAL A 229 23.98 5.09 4.43
N VAL A 230 25.14 5.03 5.09
CA VAL A 230 25.48 5.93 6.20
C VAL A 230 25.48 7.39 5.72
N GLY A 231 26.10 7.68 4.57
CA GLY A 231 26.07 9.02 3.97
C GLY A 231 24.67 9.52 3.62
N ALA A 232 23.81 8.64 3.12
CA ALA A 232 22.42 8.97 2.80
C ALA A 232 21.58 9.22 4.07
N TYR A 233 21.81 8.45 5.14
CA TYR A 233 21.18 8.66 6.45
C TYR A 233 21.62 9.98 7.09
N ARG A 234 22.90 10.34 7.04
CA ARG A 234 23.36 11.69 7.47
C ARG A 234 22.65 12.79 6.70
N THR A 235 22.57 12.64 5.37
CA THR A 235 21.88 13.60 4.49
C THR A 235 20.39 13.70 4.84
N LEU A 236 19.74 12.58 5.17
CA LEU A 236 18.34 12.53 5.57
C LEU A 236 18.12 13.21 6.94
N LEU A 237 18.95 12.89 7.93
CA LEU A 237 18.83 13.40 9.30
C LEU A 237 19.15 14.90 9.41
N ALA A 238 19.94 15.45 8.48
CA ALA A 238 20.25 16.87 8.39
C ALA A 238 19.16 17.72 7.70
N LYS A 239 18.12 17.09 7.11
CA LYS A 239 17.02 17.82 6.46
C LYS A 239 15.99 18.31 7.46
N ASP A 240 15.34 19.43 7.13
CA ASP A 240 14.11 19.87 7.77
C ASP A 240 13.04 18.76 7.69
N TYR A 241 12.24 18.66 8.75
CA TYR A 241 11.24 17.60 8.88
C TYR A 241 9.88 18.14 9.31
N ILE A 242 8.84 17.46 8.85
CA ILE A 242 7.47 17.63 9.32
C ILE A 242 7.28 16.66 10.50
N THR A 243 6.76 17.15 11.62
CA THR A 243 6.46 16.28 12.77
C THR A 243 5.08 15.67 12.56
N ALA A 244 5.00 14.33 12.49
CA ALA A 244 3.73 13.64 12.52
C ALA A 244 3.22 13.60 13.98
N PRO A 245 1.95 13.95 14.22
CA PRO A 245 1.39 13.92 15.57
C PRO A 245 1.36 12.50 16.13
N ALA A 246 1.45 12.38 17.46
CA ALA A 246 1.44 11.09 18.15
C ALA A 246 0.06 10.39 18.01
N GLY A 247 -1.03 11.15 18.14
CA GLY A 247 -2.36 10.72 17.76
C GLY A 247 -2.67 11.21 16.35
N LEU A 248 -2.93 10.29 15.43
CA LEU A 248 -3.04 10.61 14.01
C LEU A 248 -4.43 10.26 13.49
N GLY A 249 -5.41 11.08 13.89
CA GLY A 249 -6.77 11.01 13.38
C GLY A 249 -6.88 11.51 11.93
N ASN A 250 -8.10 11.53 11.41
CA ASN A 250 -8.33 11.92 10.02
C ASN A 250 -7.95 13.39 9.74
N ALA A 251 -8.24 14.31 10.67
CA ALA A 251 -7.89 15.72 10.52
C ALA A 251 -6.38 15.95 10.57
N GLU A 252 -5.69 15.24 11.46
CA GLU A 252 -4.25 15.28 11.62
C GLU A 252 -3.53 14.70 10.39
N MET A 253 -4.01 13.58 9.85
CA MET A 253 -3.49 13.00 8.61
C MET A 253 -3.72 13.93 7.41
N GLU A 254 -4.86 14.62 7.37
CA GLU A 254 -5.20 15.59 6.33
C GLU A 254 -4.26 16.81 6.38
N ALA A 255 -4.01 17.34 7.58
CA ALA A 255 -3.04 18.40 7.82
C ALA A 255 -1.63 17.97 7.43
N LEU A 256 -1.22 16.75 7.81
CA LEU A 256 0.07 16.18 7.44
C LEU A 256 0.23 16.07 5.92
N ALA A 257 -0.78 15.55 5.21
CA ALA A 257 -0.77 15.48 3.75
C ALA A 257 -0.70 16.88 3.11
N GLN A 258 -1.40 17.86 3.68
CA GLN A 258 -1.33 19.24 3.23
C GLN A 258 0.07 19.83 3.39
N ASP A 259 0.72 19.58 4.53
CA ASP A 259 2.06 20.11 4.80
C ASP A 259 3.13 19.43 3.93
N ILE A 260 2.99 18.13 3.65
CA ILE A 260 3.82 17.43 2.66
C ILE A 260 3.68 18.06 1.28
N CYS A 261 2.44 18.34 0.85
CA CYS A 261 2.20 19.01 -0.43
C CYS A 261 2.81 20.42 -0.49
N LYS A 262 2.80 21.18 0.61
CA LYS A 262 3.49 22.49 0.69
C LYS A 262 5.01 22.33 0.55
N HIS A 263 5.59 21.34 1.23
CA HIS A 263 7.04 21.06 1.17
C HIS A 263 7.52 20.56 -0.19
N ALA A 264 6.65 19.85 -0.93
CA ALA A 264 6.95 19.48 -2.32
C ALA A 264 7.09 20.70 -3.25
N GLY A 265 6.69 21.90 -2.79
CA GLY A 265 6.67 23.14 -3.57
C GLY A 265 5.62 23.11 -4.68
N GLY A 266 5.58 24.18 -5.50
CA GLY A 266 4.69 24.28 -6.68
C GLY A 266 4.95 23.23 -7.77
N THR A 267 5.80 22.24 -7.49
CA THR A 267 6.09 21.12 -8.36
C THR A 267 4.90 20.16 -8.45
N VAL A 268 4.15 19.98 -7.35
CA VAL A 268 2.93 19.18 -7.36
C VAL A 268 1.78 20.09 -7.75
N ARG A 269 1.16 19.80 -8.90
CA ARG A 269 -0.09 20.45 -9.29
C ARG A 269 -1.14 19.99 -8.28
N LEU A 270 -1.43 20.85 -7.32
CA LEU A 270 -2.53 20.62 -6.40
C LEU A 270 -3.82 20.59 -7.19
N ARG A 271 -4.73 19.70 -6.81
CA ARG A 271 -6.12 19.81 -7.21
C ARG A 271 -6.61 21.11 -6.57
N LEU A 272 -6.64 22.19 -7.37
CA LEU A 272 -7.28 23.44 -7.00
C LEU A 272 -8.76 23.12 -6.89
N ASP A 273 -9.18 22.65 -5.72
CA ASP A 273 -10.58 22.30 -5.51
C ASP A 273 -11.42 23.56 -5.65
N ARG A 274 -12.16 23.58 -6.74
CA ARG A 274 -13.17 24.55 -7.08
C ARG A 274 -14.39 24.21 -6.20
N ASN A 275 -14.38 24.65 -4.94
CA ASN A 275 -15.46 24.51 -3.95
C ASN A 275 -15.94 23.08 -3.62
N SER A 276 -15.31 22.03 -4.13
CA SER A 276 -15.42 20.69 -3.55
C SER A 276 -14.54 20.64 -2.31
N THR A 277 -14.91 21.40 -1.27
CA THR A 277 -14.74 20.87 0.07
C THR A 277 -15.52 19.56 0.05
N CYS A 278 -14.86 18.45 -0.27
CA CYS A 278 -15.23 17.18 0.30
C CYS A 278 -15.24 17.50 1.79
N ASN A 279 -16.42 17.82 2.33
CA ASN A 279 -16.62 18.11 3.73
C ASN A 279 -16.44 16.78 4.47
N PHE A 280 -15.23 16.23 4.45
CA PHE A 280 -14.60 15.73 5.66
C PHE A 280 -14.35 16.93 6.58
N GLY A 281 -15.36 17.78 6.80
CA GLY A 281 -15.32 18.86 7.76
C GLY A 281 -15.11 18.17 9.08
N ALA A 282 -13.92 18.39 9.68
CA ALA A 282 -13.43 17.86 10.94
C ALA A 282 -14.48 16.96 11.60
N LEU A 283 -14.59 15.68 11.14
CA LEU A 283 -15.76 14.79 11.31
C LEU A 283 -16.69 15.34 12.37
N ALA A 284 -17.54 16.30 11.97
CA ALA A 284 -18.47 16.88 12.90
C ALA A 284 -19.39 15.71 13.21
N TRP A 285 -19.53 15.40 14.49
CA TRP A 285 -20.49 14.43 14.98
C TRP A 285 -21.73 14.48 14.07
N PRO A 286 -22.11 13.35 13.42
CA PRO A 286 -23.23 13.38 12.49
C PRO A 286 -24.37 14.11 13.20
N SER A 287 -24.88 15.17 12.58
CA SER A 287 -26.05 15.88 13.09
C SER A 287 -27.08 14.80 13.42
N GLN A 288 -27.66 14.88 14.63
CA GLN A 288 -28.45 13.85 15.32
C GLN A 288 -29.53 13.16 14.44
N ASP A 289 -29.87 13.76 13.30
CA ASP A 289 -30.84 13.32 12.30
C ASP A 289 -30.35 12.26 11.30
N ARG A 290 -29.05 11.91 11.23
CA ARG A 290 -28.56 10.84 10.33
C ARG A 290 -28.12 9.62 11.13
N HIS A 291 -29.01 8.62 11.17
CA HIS A 291 -28.74 7.33 11.78
C HIS A 291 -27.62 6.60 11.04
N SER A 292 -26.51 6.39 11.73
CA SER A 292 -25.38 5.62 11.25
C SER A 292 -25.62 4.12 11.48
N GLU A 293 -25.78 3.35 10.40
CA GLU A 293 -26.06 1.91 10.53
C GLU A 293 -24.87 1.10 11.07
N THR A 294 -23.64 1.58 10.87
CA THR A 294 -22.39 0.88 11.23
C THR A 294 -21.41 1.81 11.94
N ALA A 295 -20.88 1.40 13.09
CA ALA A 295 -19.76 2.07 13.76
C ALA A 295 -18.44 1.29 13.54
N ILE A 296 -17.30 1.98 13.48
CA ILE A 296 -15.97 1.37 13.41
C ILE A 296 -15.19 1.80 14.64
N VAL A 297 -14.78 0.85 15.47
CA VAL A 297 -14.02 1.10 16.71
C VAL A 297 -12.65 0.45 16.67
N CYS A 298 -11.67 1.07 17.32
CA CYS A 298 -10.28 0.59 17.38
C CYS A 298 -9.58 1.09 18.66
N CYS A 299 -8.35 0.63 18.92
CA CYS A 299 -7.53 1.14 20.02
C CYS A 299 -6.98 2.55 19.68
N MET A 300 -7.31 3.55 20.48
CA MET A 300 -6.98 4.96 20.23
C MET A 300 -5.53 5.34 20.53
N GLU A 301 -4.81 4.50 21.26
CA GLU A 301 -3.39 4.69 21.55
C GLU A 301 -2.50 4.07 20.45
N ASP A 302 -3.10 3.24 19.58
CA ASP A 302 -2.40 2.53 18.53
C ASP A 302 -2.62 3.20 17.17
N VAL A 303 -1.60 3.93 16.71
CA VAL A 303 -1.65 4.67 15.45
C VAL A 303 -1.86 3.76 14.24
N GLU A 304 -1.40 2.52 14.28
CA GLU A 304 -1.67 1.56 13.20
C GLU A 304 -3.16 1.19 13.19
N ALA A 305 -3.77 1.01 14.36
CA ALA A 305 -5.21 0.76 14.50
C ALA A 305 -6.06 1.93 13.99
N LEU A 306 -5.71 3.17 14.37
CA LEU A 306 -6.37 4.37 13.85
C LEU A 306 -6.25 4.49 12.34
N SER A 307 -5.04 4.30 11.81
CA SER A 307 -4.79 4.38 10.36
C SER A 307 -5.57 3.28 9.62
N GLY A 308 -5.63 2.07 10.19
CA GLY A 308 -6.45 0.97 9.69
C GLY A 308 -7.94 1.31 9.66
N ALA A 309 -8.46 1.91 10.72
CA ALA A 309 -9.84 2.34 10.81
C ALA A 309 -10.18 3.40 9.74
N MET A 310 -9.26 4.34 9.49
CA MET A 310 -9.41 5.35 8.43
C MET A 310 -9.45 4.74 7.03
N ILE A 311 -8.55 3.79 6.73
CA ILE A 311 -8.54 3.10 5.44
C ILE A 311 -9.84 2.32 5.25
N LEU A 312 -10.25 1.59 6.29
CA LEU A 312 -11.48 0.80 6.25
C LEU A 312 -12.70 1.71 6.06
N HIS A 313 -12.77 2.82 6.80
CA HIS A 313 -13.85 3.79 6.66
C HIS A 313 -13.97 4.29 5.22
N GLN A 314 -12.87 4.80 4.65
CA GLN A 314 -12.88 5.34 3.30
C GLN A 314 -13.33 4.29 2.28
N LYS A 315 -12.86 3.05 2.41
CA LYS A 315 -13.22 1.96 1.48
C LYS A 315 -14.65 1.46 1.68
N LEU A 316 -15.18 1.48 2.91
CA LEU A 316 -16.59 1.17 3.17
C LEU A 316 -17.52 2.28 2.67
N GLU A 317 -17.13 3.54 2.80
CA GLU A 317 -17.91 4.68 2.29
C GLU A 317 -18.18 4.56 0.79
N GLU A 318 -17.19 4.08 0.02
CA GLU A 318 -17.32 3.76 -1.41
C GLU A 318 -18.34 2.65 -1.69
N LEU A 319 -18.51 1.68 -0.78
CA LEU A 319 -19.46 0.57 -0.93
C LEU A 319 -20.87 0.89 -0.43
N PHE A 320 -20.98 1.80 0.53
CA PHE A 320 -22.23 2.24 1.14
C PHE A 320 -22.84 3.46 0.44
N ASP A 321 -22.36 3.84 -0.75
CA ASP A 321 -22.79 5.04 -1.48
C ASP A 321 -22.79 6.31 -0.59
N GLY A 322 -21.81 6.43 0.32
CA GLY A 322 -21.68 7.55 1.26
C GLY A 322 -22.60 7.50 2.49
N THR A 323 -23.25 6.37 2.79
CA THR A 323 -24.13 6.21 3.97
C THR A 323 -23.45 5.63 5.20
N ALA A 324 -22.24 5.09 5.06
CA ALA A 324 -21.44 4.69 6.22
C ALA A 324 -21.14 5.91 7.08
N SER A 325 -21.29 5.80 8.39
CA SER A 325 -20.82 6.85 9.28
C SER A 325 -19.69 6.32 10.14
N PHE A 326 -18.62 7.10 10.20
CA PHE A 326 -17.53 6.82 11.10
C PHE A 326 -17.89 7.35 12.48
N LEU A 327 -18.16 6.46 13.43
CA LEU A 327 -18.14 6.86 14.84
C LEU A 327 -16.68 6.88 15.30
N GLN A 328 -15.94 7.93 14.91
CA GLN A 328 -14.62 8.16 15.46
C GLN A 328 -14.77 8.76 16.85
N ALA A 329 -14.20 8.09 17.84
CA ALA A 329 -13.69 8.82 18.97
C ALA A 329 -12.50 9.67 18.49
N ALA A 330 -12.60 11.00 18.51
CA ALA A 330 -11.52 11.97 18.23
C ALA A 330 -11.40 12.44 16.78
N SER A 331 -12.30 13.32 16.38
CA SER A 331 -12.02 14.35 15.38
C SER A 331 -11.76 15.65 16.13
N GLY A 332 -10.52 16.15 16.10
CA GLY A 332 -10.09 17.52 16.48
C GLY A 332 -10.31 18.02 17.92
N MET A 333 -11.18 17.40 18.70
CA MET A 333 -11.43 17.63 20.12
C MET A 333 -10.84 16.46 20.92
N ALA A 334 -10.59 16.65 22.22
CA ALA A 334 -10.14 15.58 23.11
C ALA A 334 -10.93 14.29 22.80
N PRO A 335 -10.26 13.14 22.63
CA PRO A 335 -10.93 11.89 22.32
C PRO A 335 -12.12 11.73 23.27
N PRO A 336 -13.33 11.50 22.75
CA PRO A 336 -14.47 11.30 23.61
C PRO A 336 -14.12 10.17 24.55
N SER A 337 -14.44 10.34 25.82
CA SER A 337 -14.14 9.33 26.81
C SER A 337 -14.74 7.99 26.33
N PRO A 338 -14.14 6.85 26.67
CA PRO A 338 -14.73 5.56 26.35
C PRO A 338 -16.20 5.46 26.79
N GLU A 339 -16.58 6.17 27.86
CA GLU A 339 -17.96 6.36 28.29
C GLU A 339 -18.84 7.11 27.29
N GLN A 340 -18.36 8.17 26.64
CA GLN A 340 -19.12 8.85 25.58
C GLN A 340 -19.30 7.94 24.37
N VAL A 341 -18.25 7.24 23.93
CA VAL A 341 -18.36 6.25 22.86
C VAL A 341 -19.35 5.15 23.23
N PHE A 342 -19.31 4.71 24.48
CA PHE A 342 -20.27 3.76 25.02
C PHE A 342 -21.69 4.32 25.04
N GLN A 343 -21.94 5.54 25.52
CA GLN A 343 -23.26 6.19 25.51
C GLN A 343 -23.80 6.41 24.10
N LEU A 344 -22.91 6.64 23.13
CA LEU A 344 -23.28 6.83 21.73
C LEU A 344 -23.61 5.54 21.02
N MET A 345 -22.91 4.47 21.36
CA MET A 345 -23.31 3.16 20.90
C MET A 345 -24.58 2.70 21.63
N CYS A 346 -24.64 2.83 22.95
CA CYS A 346 -25.69 2.38 23.86
C CYS A 346 -26.44 3.59 24.48
N PRO A 347 -27.23 4.34 23.71
CA PRO A 347 -28.03 5.41 24.28
C PRO A 347 -29.03 4.83 25.28
N ALA A 348 -29.11 5.44 26.47
CA ALA A 348 -30.07 5.04 27.48
C ALA A 348 -31.48 5.51 27.08
N GLY A 349 -32.32 4.59 26.60
CA GLY A 349 -33.74 4.85 26.31
C GLY A 349 -34.27 4.10 25.08
N ASP A 350 -35.59 3.84 25.06
CA ASP A 350 -36.27 3.07 24.00
C ASP A 350 -36.35 3.82 22.65
N ASP A 351 -36.15 5.14 22.62
CA ASP A 351 -36.36 6.00 21.44
C ASP A 351 -35.08 6.36 20.67
N ALA A 352 -33.90 5.91 21.10
CA ALA A 352 -32.66 6.27 20.46
C ALA A 352 -32.27 5.26 19.38
N ALA A 353 -32.32 5.70 18.12
CA ALA A 353 -31.87 4.96 16.95
C ALA A 353 -30.37 4.61 17.08
N SER A 354 -30.11 3.43 17.62
CA SER A 354 -28.76 2.93 17.86
C SER A 354 -28.18 2.28 16.61
N SER A 355 -26.85 2.31 16.48
CA SER A 355 -26.17 1.63 15.37
C SER A 355 -26.49 0.13 15.39
N SER A 356 -26.94 -0.39 14.25
CA SER A 356 -27.28 -1.81 14.09
C SER A 356 -26.06 -2.72 14.04
N SER A 357 -24.90 -2.16 13.68
CA SER A 357 -23.67 -2.91 13.43
C SER A 357 -22.43 -2.18 13.98
N VAL A 358 -21.45 -2.94 14.46
CA VAL A 358 -20.16 -2.44 14.96
C VAL A 358 -19.03 -3.30 14.39
N VAL A 359 -18.06 -2.65 13.76
CA VAL A 359 -16.79 -3.25 13.35
C VAL A 359 -15.75 -2.96 14.41
N VAL A 360 -15.12 -3.99 14.96
CA VAL A 360 -14.07 -3.85 15.99
C VAL A 360 -12.72 -4.19 15.36
N LEU A 361 -11.88 -3.18 15.12
CA LEU A 361 -10.51 -3.40 14.64
C LEU A 361 -9.60 -3.81 15.80
N LEU A 362 -8.98 -4.97 15.63
CA LEU A 362 -8.10 -5.63 16.59
C LEU A 362 -6.66 -5.49 16.12
N SER A 363 -5.89 -4.72 16.87
CA SER A 363 -4.44 -4.50 16.71
C SER A 363 -3.67 -5.03 17.93
N ASN A 364 -2.34 -4.95 17.91
CA ASN A 364 -1.51 -5.46 19.00
C ASN A 364 -1.82 -4.82 20.36
N ALA A 365 -2.27 -3.58 20.38
CA ALA A 365 -2.64 -2.87 21.60
C ALA A 365 -4.07 -3.16 22.08
N SER A 366 -4.92 -3.75 21.24
CA SER A 366 -6.36 -3.90 21.53
C SER A 366 -6.66 -4.70 22.80
N LEU A 367 -5.75 -5.59 23.21
CA LEU A 367 -5.90 -6.44 24.39
C LEU A 367 -5.07 -5.99 25.59
N THR A 368 -4.18 -5.02 25.42
CA THR A 368 -3.30 -4.53 26.49
C THR A 368 -3.78 -3.19 27.06
N THR A 369 -4.52 -2.40 26.27
CA THR A 369 -5.08 -1.11 26.71
C THR A 369 -6.43 -1.28 27.41
N PRO A 370 -6.62 -0.72 28.63
CA PRO A 370 -7.89 -0.82 29.36
C PRO A 370 -9.08 -0.29 28.56
N ASP A 371 -8.92 0.83 27.85
CA ASP A 371 -10.00 1.46 27.09
C ASP A 371 -10.53 0.56 25.96
N SER A 372 -9.63 -0.10 25.20
CA SER A 372 -10.02 -1.02 24.15
C SER A 372 -10.73 -2.26 24.72
N VAL A 373 -10.23 -2.81 25.83
CA VAL A 373 -10.86 -3.97 26.49
C VAL A 373 -12.23 -3.58 27.05
N GLY A 374 -12.34 -2.42 27.70
CA GLY A 374 -13.61 -1.89 28.21
C GLY A 374 -14.63 -1.70 27.08
N LEU A 375 -14.19 -1.16 25.94
CA LEU A 375 -15.04 -0.98 24.77
C LEU A 375 -15.55 -2.33 24.22
N ILE A 376 -14.69 -3.34 24.10
CA ILE A 376 -15.08 -4.69 23.67
C ILE A 376 -16.10 -5.30 24.64
N LEU A 377 -15.86 -5.19 25.96
CA LEU A 377 -16.77 -5.71 26.97
C LEU A 377 -18.13 -5.00 26.94
N GLY A 378 -18.14 -3.69 26.71
CA GLY A 378 -19.35 -2.89 26.53
C GLY A 378 -20.15 -3.29 25.29
N ILE A 379 -19.47 -3.47 24.15
CA ILE A 379 -20.09 -3.96 22.90
C ILE A 379 -20.71 -5.34 23.13
N MET A 380 -20.01 -6.23 23.85
CA MET A 380 -20.52 -7.58 24.12
C MET A 380 -21.70 -7.59 25.10
N ALA A 381 -21.81 -6.60 25.99
CA ALA A 381 -22.98 -6.41 26.84
C ALA A 381 -24.23 -6.22 25.97
N ARG A 382 -24.14 -5.29 25.01
CA ARG A 382 -25.22 -5.02 24.06
C ARG A 382 -25.47 -6.16 23.10
N PHE A 383 -24.42 -6.80 22.60
CA PHE A 383 -24.55 -7.97 21.74
C PHE A 383 -25.36 -9.10 22.40
N ALA A 384 -25.33 -9.19 23.73
CA ALA A 384 -26.14 -10.15 24.47
C ALA A 384 -27.59 -9.68 24.68
N ALA A 385 -27.81 -8.38 24.85
CA ALA A 385 -29.11 -7.78 25.15
C ALA A 385 -29.95 -7.42 23.91
N GLU A 386 -29.29 -7.13 22.79
CA GLU A 386 -29.87 -6.53 21.60
C GLU A 386 -29.41 -7.25 20.31
N SER A 387 -30.07 -6.98 19.18
CA SER A 387 -29.67 -7.49 17.86
C SER A 387 -28.50 -6.71 17.24
N LEU A 388 -27.44 -6.44 18.02
CA LEU A 388 -26.25 -5.77 17.52
C LEU A 388 -25.43 -6.73 16.64
N THR A 389 -25.05 -6.31 15.44
CA THR A 389 -24.14 -7.09 14.59
C THR A 389 -22.69 -6.71 14.90
N VAL A 390 -21.89 -7.64 15.42
CA VAL A 390 -20.48 -7.39 15.75
C VAL A 390 -19.57 -8.08 14.73
N VAL A 391 -18.71 -7.32 14.06
CA VAL A 391 -17.74 -7.82 13.08
C VAL A 391 -16.33 -7.54 13.61
N PRO A 392 -15.68 -8.52 14.28
CA PRO A 392 -14.29 -8.36 14.67
C PRO A 392 -13.38 -8.47 13.45
N VAL A 393 -12.45 -7.53 13.34
CA VAL A 393 -11.54 -7.37 12.20
C VAL A 393 -10.11 -7.37 12.71
N THR A 394 -9.30 -8.35 12.31
CA THR A 394 -7.89 -8.45 12.74
C THR A 394 -6.96 -7.70 11.80
N MET A 395 -6.13 -6.82 12.37
CA MET A 395 -5.03 -6.16 11.66
C MET A 395 -3.80 -7.05 11.57
N PRO A 396 -2.80 -6.69 10.74
CA PRO A 396 -1.51 -7.36 10.75
C PRO A 396 -0.91 -7.36 12.15
N ASN A 397 -0.19 -8.43 12.48
CA ASN A 397 0.47 -8.67 13.76
C ASN A 397 -0.43 -9.00 14.96
N PHE A 398 -1.77 -8.83 14.87
CA PHE A 398 -2.67 -9.16 15.97
C PHE A 398 -2.51 -10.63 16.41
N ALA A 399 -2.23 -10.81 17.70
CA ALA A 399 -2.16 -12.13 18.32
C ALA A 399 -3.47 -12.45 19.03
N PHE A 400 -4.06 -13.60 18.71
CA PHE A 400 -5.25 -14.07 19.42
C PHE A 400 -4.88 -14.46 20.86
N PRO A 401 -5.75 -14.15 21.85
CA PRO A 401 -5.48 -14.50 23.23
C PRO A 401 -5.50 -16.01 23.43
N ASP A 402 -4.53 -16.51 24.17
CA ASP A 402 -4.46 -17.91 24.59
C ASP A 402 -5.14 -18.13 25.95
N ALA A 403 -5.02 -19.33 26.51
CA ALA A 403 -5.60 -19.64 27.82
C ALA A 403 -4.92 -18.88 28.97
N ALA A 404 -3.63 -18.54 28.85
CA ALA A 404 -2.87 -17.86 29.88
C ALA A 404 -3.31 -16.39 29.99
N TYR A 405 -3.60 -15.74 28.86
CA TYR A 405 -4.12 -14.38 28.81
C TYR A 405 -5.31 -14.17 29.76
N TYR A 406 -6.32 -15.05 29.72
CA TYR A 406 -7.53 -14.92 30.53
C TYR A 406 -7.32 -15.10 32.03
N GLY A 407 -6.23 -15.77 32.44
CA GLY A 407 -5.92 -16.05 33.84
C GLY A 407 -4.93 -15.07 34.49
N GLY A 408 -4.29 -14.20 33.69
CA GLY A 408 -3.30 -13.24 34.15
C GLY A 408 -3.51 -11.88 33.49
N GLU A 409 -2.89 -11.69 32.32
CA GLU A 409 -2.82 -10.39 31.62
C GLU A 409 -4.18 -9.70 31.46
N PHE A 410 -5.23 -10.45 31.12
CA PHE A 410 -6.58 -9.90 30.99
C PHE A 410 -7.10 -9.30 32.31
N LEU A 411 -6.88 -9.97 33.44
CA LEU A 411 -7.37 -9.52 34.74
C LEU A 411 -6.61 -8.26 35.20
N ASP A 412 -5.30 -8.21 34.91
CA ASP A 412 -4.49 -7.01 35.18
C ASP A 412 -4.97 -5.80 34.35
N VAL A 413 -5.32 -6.01 33.08
CA VAL A 413 -5.90 -4.97 32.23
C VAL A 413 -7.30 -4.59 32.70
N PHE A 414 -8.13 -5.60 33.03
CA PHE A 414 -9.51 -5.42 33.48
C PHE A 414 -9.60 -4.60 34.78
N ALA A 415 -8.69 -4.84 35.74
CA ALA A 415 -8.63 -4.09 36.99
C ALA A 415 -8.33 -2.59 36.80
N ARG A 416 -7.77 -2.20 35.64
CA ARG A 416 -7.50 -0.80 35.29
C ARG A 416 -8.60 -0.15 34.46
N ILE A 417 -9.63 -0.88 34.06
CA ILE A 417 -10.75 -0.33 33.28
C ILE A 417 -11.55 0.63 34.17
N PRO A 418 -11.83 1.87 33.73
CA PRO A 418 -12.68 2.78 34.48
C PRO A 418 -14.04 2.16 34.77
N GLN A 419 -14.55 2.29 36.00
CA GLN A 419 -15.83 1.69 36.40
C GLN A 419 -17.02 2.12 35.51
N SER A 420 -16.94 3.30 34.88
CA SER A 420 -17.96 3.76 33.92
C SER A 420 -18.04 2.91 32.65
N CYS A 421 -16.97 2.19 32.30
CA CYS A 421 -16.89 1.33 31.11
C CYS A 421 -17.22 -0.14 31.40
N SER A 422 -17.29 -0.51 32.68
CA SER A 422 -17.59 -1.87 33.14
C SER A 422 -18.56 -1.90 34.35
N PRO A 423 -19.67 -1.13 34.34
CA PRO A 423 -20.49 -0.97 35.53
C PRO A 423 -21.08 -2.32 35.97
N GLY A 424 -20.66 -2.78 37.15
CA GLY A 424 -21.19 -3.98 37.81
C GLY A 424 -20.79 -5.33 37.18
N ILE A 425 -19.82 -5.37 36.25
CA ILE A 425 -19.37 -6.63 35.64
C ILE A 425 -18.32 -7.28 36.55
N GLY A 426 -18.60 -8.49 37.04
CA GLY A 426 -17.60 -9.28 37.78
C GLY A 426 -16.53 -9.88 36.86
N GLU A 427 -15.35 -10.19 37.39
CA GLU A 427 -14.22 -10.75 36.61
C GLU A 427 -14.61 -11.99 35.80
N ALA A 428 -15.32 -12.94 36.41
CA ALA A 428 -15.76 -14.16 35.75
C ALA A 428 -16.69 -13.88 34.55
N GLU A 429 -17.57 -12.88 34.68
CA GLU A 429 -18.44 -12.45 33.59
C GLU A 429 -17.66 -11.73 32.49
N ALA A 430 -16.70 -10.89 32.85
CA ALA A 430 -15.83 -10.21 31.89
C ALA A 430 -15.02 -11.22 31.06
N VAL A 431 -14.45 -12.25 31.71
CA VAL A 431 -13.74 -13.34 31.02
C VAL A 431 -14.67 -14.07 30.05
N GLU A 432 -15.89 -14.43 30.45
CA GLU A 432 -16.81 -15.13 29.54
C GLU A 432 -17.26 -14.25 28.37
N ARG A 433 -17.50 -12.95 28.60
CA ARG A 433 -17.81 -11.98 27.53
C ARG A 433 -16.66 -11.86 26.55
N MET A 434 -15.42 -11.78 27.02
CA MET A 434 -14.24 -11.72 26.16
C MET A 434 -14.05 -13.02 25.36
N LYS A 435 -14.20 -14.19 26.00
CA LYS A 435 -14.19 -15.49 25.30
C LYS A 435 -15.29 -15.57 24.24
N ARG A 436 -16.49 -15.05 24.54
CA ARG A 436 -17.61 -15.00 23.60
C ARG A 436 -17.31 -14.09 22.41
N PHE A 437 -16.66 -12.94 22.63
CA PHE A 437 -16.21 -12.06 21.55
C PHE A 437 -15.29 -12.81 20.57
N PHE A 438 -14.28 -13.51 21.08
CA PHE A 438 -13.35 -14.29 20.25
C PHE A 438 -13.93 -15.58 19.65
N ARG A 439 -15.13 -16.01 20.06
CA ARG A 439 -15.89 -17.04 19.33
C ARG A 439 -16.51 -16.52 18.03
N ILE A 440 -16.64 -15.19 17.88
CA ILE A 440 -17.08 -14.58 16.63
C ILE A 440 -15.93 -14.70 15.62
N ILE A 441 -16.21 -15.27 14.45
CA ILE A 441 -15.20 -15.43 13.40
C ILE A 441 -14.70 -14.04 13.02
N CYS A 442 -13.39 -13.82 13.03
CA CYS A 442 -12.81 -12.55 12.60
C CYS A 442 -12.70 -12.44 11.07
N VAL A 443 -12.62 -11.22 10.54
CA VAL A 443 -12.17 -10.95 9.17
C VAL A 443 -10.75 -10.40 9.23
N ALA A 444 -9.87 -10.85 8.34
CA ALA A 444 -8.56 -10.24 8.22
C ALA A 444 -8.63 -8.93 7.43
N PHE A 445 -7.97 -7.89 7.92
CA PHE A 445 -7.81 -6.62 7.21
C PHE A 445 -6.33 -6.24 7.19
N ASN A 446 -5.66 -6.66 6.12
CA ASN A 446 -4.23 -6.49 5.93
C ASN A 446 -3.95 -5.12 5.31
N THR A 447 -3.79 -4.11 6.16
CA THR A 447 -3.42 -2.74 5.79
C THR A 447 -2.08 -2.66 5.04
N HIS A 448 -1.23 -3.68 5.14
CA HIS A 448 0.06 -3.80 4.46
C HIS A 448 -0.03 -4.56 3.12
N GLY A 449 -1.23 -5.00 2.75
CA GLY A 449 -1.51 -5.65 1.48
C GLY A 449 -1.52 -4.66 0.32
N SER A 450 -1.55 -5.18 -0.91
CA SER A 450 -1.84 -4.37 -2.08
C SER A 450 -3.29 -3.87 -2.04
N GLU A 451 -3.59 -2.79 -2.75
CA GLU A 451 -4.94 -2.23 -2.83
C GLU A 451 -6.01 -3.29 -3.16
N ARG A 452 -5.71 -4.21 -4.10
CA ARG A 452 -6.60 -5.31 -4.45
C ARG A 452 -6.93 -6.25 -3.27
N VAL A 453 -5.96 -6.51 -2.39
CA VAL A 453 -6.17 -7.34 -1.20
C VAL A 453 -7.06 -6.60 -0.20
N ILE A 454 -6.80 -5.30 0.00
CA ILE A 454 -7.60 -4.43 0.86
C ILE A 454 -9.05 -4.41 0.35
N ASP A 455 -9.29 -4.11 -0.93
CA ASP A 455 -10.64 -4.05 -1.51
C ASP A 455 -11.40 -5.38 -1.34
N SER A 456 -10.72 -6.52 -1.54
CA SER A 456 -11.32 -7.84 -1.33
C SER A 456 -11.74 -8.06 0.13
N GLN A 457 -10.90 -7.66 1.09
CA GLN A 457 -11.18 -7.83 2.51
C GLN A 457 -12.25 -6.85 3.00
N VAL A 458 -12.28 -5.64 2.47
CA VAL A 458 -13.36 -4.67 2.73
C VAL A 458 -14.69 -5.23 2.22
N ALA A 459 -14.72 -5.83 1.02
CA ALA A 459 -15.90 -6.49 0.50
C ALA A 459 -16.39 -7.63 1.41
N ASP A 460 -15.47 -8.41 2.00
CA ASP A 460 -15.82 -9.46 2.97
C ASP A 460 -16.39 -8.88 4.27
N ILE A 461 -15.82 -7.78 4.78
CA ILE A 461 -16.35 -7.05 5.96
C ILE A 461 -17.76 -6.53 5.65
N HIS A 462 -17.95 -5.89 4.49
CA HIS A 462 -19.24 -5.37 4.03
C HIS A 462 -20.29 -6.49 3.92
N ALA A 463 -19.93 -7.65 3.33
CA ALA A 463 -20.84 -8.78 3.23
C ALA A 463 -21.31 -9.29 4.61
N ARG A 464 -20.44 -9.25 5.63
CA ARG A 464 -20.82 -9.61 7.00
C ARG A 464 -21.72 -8.58 7.67
N LEU A 465 -21.52 -7.30 7.41
CA LEU A 465 -22.40 -6.23 7.89
C LEU A 465 -23.81 -6.37 7.31
N LEU A 466 -23.94 -6.77 6.05
CA LEU A 466 -25.25 -7.01 5.42
C LEU A 466 -25.93 -8.30 5.90
N THR A 467 -25.14 -9.30 6.31
CA THR A 467 -25.67 -10.58 6.81
C THR A 467 -26.09 -10.43 8.27
N ARG A 468 -27.21 -9.75 8.52
CA ARG A 468 -27.81 -9.47 9.86
C ARG A 468 -28.17 -10.74 10.69
N THR A 469 -27.72 -11.94 10.31
CA THR A 469 -28.20 -13.23 10.81
C THR A 469 -27.18 -14.04 11.62
N CYS A 470 -26.15 -13.40 12.19
CA CYS A 470 -25.37 -14.03 13.26
C CYS A 470 -26.12 -14.00 14.61
N THR A 471 -27.41 -14.40 14.62
CA THR A 471 -28.05 -14.80 15.87
C THR A 471 -27.33 -16.06 16.34
N PHE A 472 -26.71 -15.96 17.52
CA PHE A 472 -26.19 -17.10 18.27
C PHE A 472 -27.40 -17.92 18.73
N ALA A 473 -28.06 -18.63 17.82
CA ALA A 473 -29.06 -19.61 18.21
C ALA A 473 -28.32 -20.64 19.08
N PRO A 474 -28.74 -20.85 20.35
CA PRO A 474 -28.16 -21.91 21.16
C PRO A 474 -28.25 -23.20 20.36
N ARG A 475 -27.14 -23.96 20.27
CA ARG A 475 -27.04 -25.20 19.51
C ARG A 475 -28.08 -26.22 20.04
N THR A 476 -29.29 -26.18 19.53
CA THR A 476 -30.27 -27.26 19.61
C THR A 476 -30.31 -27.93 18.25
N SER A 477 -29.72 -29.14 18.18
CA SER A 477 -29.80 -30.18 17.12
C SER A 477 -29.91 -29.75 15.64
N SER A 478 -28.89 -30.16 14.88
CA SER A 478 -28.67 -29.92 13.45
C SER A 478 -29.72 -30.51 12.50
N THR A 479 -30.26 -29.74 11.55
CA THR A 479 -30.66 -30.28 10.22
C THR A 479 -30.90 -29.29 9.05
N ARG A 480 -30.71 -27.96 9.18
CA ARG A 480 -30.93 -27.04 8.03
C ARG A 480 -29.88 -25.93 7.97
N ARG A 481 -28.84 -26.07 7.14
CA ARG A 481 -27.87 -24.97 6.89
C ARG A 481 -27.30 -24.86 5.47
N MET A 482 -27.87 -25.54 4.47
CA MET A 482 -27.31 -25.54 3.11
C MET A 482 -27.83 -24.44 2.16
N SER A 483 -28.95 -23.77 2.44
CA SER A 483 -29.53 -22.80 1.48
C SER A 483 -28.97 -21.38 1.58
N ALA A 484 -28.41 -20.94 2.71
CA ALA A 484 -27.96 -19.55 2.89
C ALA A 484 -26.59 -19.24 2.28
N LEU A 485 -25.77 -20.26 1.99
CA LEU A 485 -24.42 -20.07 1.44
C LEU A 485 -24.39 -19.88 -0.08
N SER A 486 -25.43 -20.33 -0.81
CA SER A 486 -25.53 -20.13 -2.26
C SER A 486 -25.75 -18.65 -2.63
N ASP A 487 -26.51 -17.94 -1.81
CA ASP A 487 -26.90 -16.55 -2.08
C ASP A 487 -25.77 -15.55 -1.78
N VAL A 488 -24.89 -15.88 -0.82
CA VAL A 488 -23.68 -15.08 -0.55
C VAL A 488 -22.66 -15.25 -1.68
N SER A 489 -22.51 -16.47 -2.23
CA SER A 489 -21.65 -16.70 -3.40
C SER A 489 -22.11 -15.92 -4.64
N SER A 490 -23.42 -15.77 -4.86
CA SER A 490 -23.93 -15.01 -6.00
C SER A 490 -23.73 -13.49 -5.84
N LEU A 491 -23.88 -12.96 -4.62
CA LEU A 491 -23.58 -11.56 -4.30
C LEU A 491 -22.09 -11.23 -4.41
N LEU A 492 -21.21 -12.11 -3.91
CA LEU A 492 -19.75 -11.95 -4.05
C LEU A 492 -19.33 -11.98 -5.52
N ASN A 493 -19.93 -12.85 -6.34
CA ASN A 493 -19.65 -12.90 -7.78
C ASN A 493 -20.20 -11.68 -8.54
N SER A 494 -21.30 -11.08 -8.07
CA SER A 494 -21.88 -9.85 -8.61
C SER A 494 -21.05 -8.60 -8.26
N ALA A 495 -20.56 -8.51 -7.02
CA ALA A 495 -19.63 -7.45 -6.61
C ALA A 495 -18.29 -7.55 -7.37
N ARG A 496 -17.80 -8.78 -7.59
CA ARG A 496 -16.58 -9.06 -8.34
C ARG A 496 -16.68 -8.70 -9.82
N SER A 497 -17.87 -8.82 -10.42
CA SER A 497 -18.09 -8.46 -11.83
C SER A 497 -18.20 -6.95 -12.06
N ARG A 498 -18.67 -6.17 -11.07
CA ARG A 498 -18.76 -4.70 -11.16
C ARG A 498 -17.40 -3.99 -11.05
N SER A 499 -16.46 -4.50 -10.24
CA SER A 499 -15.12 -3.88 -10.12
C SER A 499 -14.24 -4.03 -11.37
N VAL A 500 -14.60 -4.93 -12.30
CA VAL A 500 -13.88 -5.14 -13.56
C VAL A 500 -14.39 -4.21 -14.69
N GLY A 501 -15.47 -3.46 -14.44
CA GLY A 501 -16.17 -2.62 -15.40
C GLY A 501 -15.57 -1.25 -15.70
N THR A 502 -14.25 -1.06 -15.68
CA THR A 502 -13.63 0.16 -16.25
C THR A 502 -12.23 -0.03 -16.85
N SER A 503 -11.77 -1.28 -17.00
CA SER A 503 -10.48 -1.56 -17.65
C SER A 503 -10.70 -2.34 -18.94
N ARG A 504 -10.79 -1.60 -20.05
CA ARG A 504 -10.86 -2.17 -21.40
C ARG A 504 -9.49 -2.73 -21.77
N THR A 505 -9.29 -4.03 -21.55
CA THR A 505 -8.14 -4.79 -22.07
C THR A 505 -8.63 -6.02 -22.84
N LEU A 506 -8.15 -6.10 -24.08
CA LEU A 506 -8.35 -7.16 -25.06
C LEU A 506 -7.89 -8.52 -24.50
N ARG A 507 -8.75 -9.54 -24.57
CA ARG A 507 -8.39 -10.95 -24.35
C ARG A 507 -7.84 -11.54 -25.66
N GLY A 508 -6.62 -12.06 -25.61
CA GLY A 508 -6.10 -13.05 -26.54
C GLY A 508 -5.86 -14.35 -25.78
N ASP A 509 -6.35 -15.46 -26.34
CA ASP A 509 -6.28 -16.81 -25.78
C ASP A 509 -4.83 -17.33 -25.75
N ALA A 510 -4.44 -17.95 -24.62
CA ALA A 510 -3.27 -18.80 -24.54
C ALA A 510 -3.59 -20.04 -23.67
N SER A 511 -3.42 -21.22 -24.27
CA SER A 511 -3.56 -22.53 -23.64
C SER A 511 -2.44 -22.80 -22.62
N PRO A 512 -2.68 -23.63 -21.58
CA PRO A 512 -1.70 -23.86 -20.52
C PRO A 512 -0.67 -24.93 -20.91
N MET A 513 0.62 -24.61 -20.75
CA MET A 513 1.70 -25.59 -20.67
C MET A 513 1.85 -26.09 -19.23
N THR A 514 1.94 -27.41 -19.07
CA THR A 514 2.22 -28.14 -17.83
C THR A 514 3.68 -27.97 -17.38
N PRO A 515 3.96 -27.85 -16.07
CA PRO A 515 5.33 -27.85 -15.57
C PRO A 515 5.82 -29.28 -15.30
N THR A 516 7.00 -29.59 -15.84
CA THR A 516 7.81 -30.75 -15.48
C THR A 516 8.53 -30.50 -14.15
N THR A 517 8.46 -31.49 -13.26
CA THR A 517 9.19 -31.56 -11.99
C THR A 517 10.67 -31.86 -12.19
N PRO A 518 11.59 -31.27 -11.40
CA PRO A 518 12.95 -31.78 -11.29
C PRO A 518 13.08 -32.75 -10.11
N SER A 519 13.72 -33.88 -10.39
CA SER A 519 14.09 -34.96 -9.47
C SER A 519 15.11 -34.51 -8.43
N SER A 520 14.83 -34.79 -7.15
CA SER A 520 15.77 -34.67 -6.04
C SER A 520 16.69 -35.89 -6.00
N THR A 521 18.00 -35.65 -6.04
CA THR A 521 19.02 -36.66 -5.74
C THR A 521 19.44 -36.53 -4.28
N SER A 522 19.19 -37.61 -3.55
CA SER A 522 19.67 -37.90 -2.21
C SER A 522 21.20 -37.91 -2.13
N GLN A 523 21.77 -37.28 -1.11
CA GLN A 523 22.97 -37.81 -0.46
C GLN A 523 22.92 -37.55 1.05
N ALA A 524 22.78 -38.66 1.78
CA ALA A 524 22.94 -38.76 3.22
C ALA A 524 24.43 -38.94 3.56
N VAL A 525 24.93 -38.22 4.56
CA VAL A 525 26.13 -38.59 5.30
C VAL A 525 25.83 -38.52 6.81
N ARG A 526 26.26 -39.58 7.48
CA ARG A 526 25.99 -39.99 8.86
C ARG A 526 26.64 -39.10 9.93
N ALA A 527 26.00 -39.18 11.10
CA ALA A 527 26.51 -38.95 12.44
C ALA A 527 27.94 -39.47 12.70
N ALA A 528 28.73 -38.79 13.55
CA ALA A 528 28.72 -38.93 15.00
C ALA A 528 29.96 -38.23 15.62
N SER A 529 29.80 -37.54 16.76
CA SER A 529 30.64 -37.74 17.95
C SER A 529 30.27 -36.72 19.04
N ARG A 530 29.88 -37.26 20.20
CA ARG A 530 29.88 -36.60 21.50
C ARG A 530 31.24 -36.81 22.13
N SER A 531 31.77 -35.81 22.83
CA SER A 531 32.52 -36.01 24.08
C SER A 531 32.54 -34.69 24.90
N PRO A 532 32.82 -34.76 26.22
CA PRO A 532 32.31 -33.82 27.21
C PRO A 532 33.38 -32.94 27.89
N GLY A 533 32.91 -31.85 28.51
CA GLY A 533 33.41 -31.35 29.79
C GLY A 533 34.73 -30.56 29.80
N SER A 534 34.66 -29.29 30.22
CA SER A 534 35.46 -28.82 31.35
C SER A 534 34.92 -27.49 31.87
N SER A 535 34.54 -27.53 33.14
CA SER A 535 34.28 -26.41 34.02
C SER A 535 35.61 -25.87 34.55
N HIS A 536 35.81 -24.56 34.51
CA HIS A 536 36.83 -23.89 35.32
C HIS A 536 36.21 -22.73 36.09
N THR A 537 36.09 -22.97 37.40
CA THR A 537 35.86 -22.02 38.47
C THR A 537 37.21 -21.51 38.97
N SER A 538 37.36 -20.22 39.23
CA SER A 538 38.33 -19.64 40.20
C SER A 538 37.86 -18.21 40.52
N LEU A 539 37.32 -17.96 41.72
CA LEU A 539 38.03 -17.42 42.90
C LEU A 539 38.64 -16.04 42.59
N VAL A 540 37.92 -14.95 42.86
CA VAL A 540 37.86 -14.22 44.15
C VAL A 540 39.26 -14.03 44.76
N THR A 541 39.78 -12.81 44.63
CA THR A 541 40.57 -12.16 45.69
C THR A 541 40.21 -10.68 45.71
N ALA A 542 39.82 -10.24 46.91
CA ALA A 542 39.53 -8.87 47.28
C ALA A 542 40.82 -8.15 47.70
N ALA A 543 40.93 -6.87 47.36
CA ALA A 543 41.71 -5.84 48.05
C ALA A 543 41.12 -4.50 47.55
N ASP A 544 40.25 -3.84 48.31
CA ASP A 544 40.50 -3.00 49.48
C ASP A 544 40.87 -1.54 49.12
N GLN A 545 40.10 -0.65 49.76
CA GLN A 545 40.35 0.75 50.11
C GLN A 545 40.32 1.89 49.08
N THR A 546 39.28 2.72 49.27
CA THR A 546 39.30 4.21 49.36
C THR A 546 39.47 4.96 48.04
N ARG A 547 38.75 6.05 47.73
CA ARG A 547 38.47 7.22 48.56
C ARG A 547 37.54 8.20 47.80
N GLU A 548 36.70 8.88 48.57
CA GLU A 548 36.18 10.26 48.41
C GLU A 548 35.20 10.65 47.28
N ASP A 549 34.02 11.03 47.77
CA ASP A 549 33.07 12.01 47.25
C ASP A 549 33.72 13.30 46.70
N ALA A 550 33.14 13.86 45.63
CA ALA A 550 32.92 15.31 45.50
C ALA A 550 31.92 15.66 44.38
N THR A 551 30.72 16.03 44.82
CA THR A 551 29.81 17.07 44.33
C THR A 551 30.21 17.99 43.15
N ALA A 552 29.28 18.09 42.19
CA ALA A 552 28.53 19.29 41.75
C ALA A 552 29.16 20.40 40.85
N ARG A 553 28.35 20.80 39.85
CA ARG A 553 28.31 22.04 39.02
C ARG A 553 29.44 22.16 37.99
N VAL A 554 29.19 22.38 36.69
CA VAL A 554 28.31 23.35 35.99
C VAL A 554 27.59 22.69 34.83
#